data_AF-F9F540-F1
#
_entry.id   AF-F9F540-F1
#
_cell.length_a   1.000
_cell.length_b   1.000
_cell.length_c   1.000
_cell.angle_alpha   90.00
_cell.angle_beta   90.00
_cell.angle_gamma   90.00
#
_symmetry.space_group_name_H-M   'P 1'
#
loop_
_entity.id
_entity.type
_entity.pdbx_description
1 polymer ?
#
loop_
_entity_poly.entity_id
_entity_poly.type
_entity_poly.pdbx_seq_one_letter_code
_entity_poly.pdbx_strand_id
1 'polypeptide(L)'
;MSDDEVDTELLELLRQHLQGKIDIQEEPETGVLESAEYVYDSCIDVAVDMRASKKAAESIYEQMQQKSYSTATWSEHELHPKAKDETTVNFIFTMDLLNFSFWSELPDDERFAIEYRGKRWTGYWSLVAALQRAIDEGIPITDPFYWKNEEECTLESLTHVFRSCTEEEIPLLEERLDCLREAGQVLFKHYDGSVAELIYAADGSAARLVNLLAQDFDCFRDEHRFEDGKMIRLMKRAQILVADLWACFNGASYGEFRDIDKITMFADYRIPQILMTMGALYCSPTVAAAIKDKKMIESGCSWELQIRVSGVLS
;
A
#
# COMPACT_ATOMS: atom_id res chain seq x y z
N MET A 1 -59.89 -27.31 17.87
CA MET A 1 -58.99 -26.26 18.40
C MET A 1 -57.81 -27.04 18.97
N SER A 2 -56.92 -27.55 18.13
CA SER A 2 -55.82 -26.93 17.35
C SER A 2 -54.56 -26.80 18.20
N ASP A 3 -53.89 -27.95 18.37
CA ASP A 3 -52.49 -28.07 18.79
C ASP A 3 -51.59 -28.00 17.54
N ASP A 4 -51.62 -26.88 16.83
CA ASP A 4 -50.75 -26.62 15.67
C ASP A 4 -49.94 -25.33 15.91
N GLU A 5 -49.33 -25.20 17.09
CA GLU A 5 -48.20 -24.29 17.24
C GLU A 5 -46.94 -25.02 16.79
N VAL A 6 -46.50 -24.66 15.58
CA VAL A 6 -45.27 -25.17 15.00
C VAL A 6 -44.11 -24.76 15.89
N ASP A 7 -43.45 -25.74 16.49
CA ASP A 7 -42.27 -25.55 17.32
C ASP A 7 -41.14 -24.94 16.47
N THR A 8 -40.98 -23.64 16.60
CA THR A 8 -40.00 -22.83 15.86
C THR A 8 -38.57 -23.21 16.21
N GLU A 9 -38.30 -23.69 17.42
CA GLU A 9 -36.97 -24.17 17.80
C GLU A 9 -36.66 -25.50 17.11
N LEU A 10 -37.63 -26.40 17.02
CA LEU A 10 -37.48 -27.67 16.29
C LEU A 10 -37.27 -27.44 14.79
N LEU A 11 -37.93 -26.44 14.19
CA LEU A 11 -37.70 -26.05 12.80
C LEU A 11 -36.29 -25.48 12.59
N GLU A 12 -35.80 -24.63 13.50
CA GLU A 12 -34.45 -24.06 13.43
C GLU A 12 -33.38 -25.17 13.50
N LEU A 13 -33.59 -26.14 14.39
CA LEU A 13 -32.69 -27.27 14.61
C LEU A 13 -32.70 -28.25 13.43
N LEU A 14 -33.89 -28.51 12.83
CA LEU A 14 -34.01 -29.28 11.59
C LEU A 14 -33.39 -28.55 10.39
N ARG A 15 -33.47 -27.22 10.34
CA ARG A 15 -32.85 -26.40 9.29
C ARG A 15 -31.33 -26.49 9.36
N GLN A 16 -30.74 -26.39 10.55
CA GLN A 16 -29.30 -26.59 10.78
C GLN A 16 -28.83 -28.03 10.48
N HIS A 17 -29.69 -29.02 10.68
CA HIS A 17 -29.34 -30.43 10.46
C HIS A 17 -29.50 -30.88 9.00
N LEU A 18 -30.48 -30.33 8.27
CA LEU A 18 -30.76 -30.65 6.86
C LEU A 18 -29.96 -29.77 5.89
N GLN A 19 -29.68 -28.52 6.25
CA GLN A 19 -28.76 -27.64 5.55
C GLN A 19 -27.40 -27.79 6.23
N GLY A 20 -26.72 -28.91 5.97
CA GLY A 20 -25.38 -29.16 6.50
C GLY A 20 -24.56 -27.89 6.38
N LYS A 21 -24.02 -27.40 7.53
CA LYS A 21 -23.30 -26.14 7.72
C LYS A 21 -23.04 -25.46 6.38
N ILE A 22 -23.90 -24.52 6.00
CA ILE A 22 -23.52 -23.57 4.96
C ILE A 22 -22.22 -22.97 5.50
N ASP A 23 -21.10 -23.35 4.89
CA ASP A 23 -19.81 -22.73 5.16
C ASP A 23 -19.93 -21.33 4.57
N ILE A 24 -20.60 -20.44 5.31
CA ILE A 24 -20.58 -19.02 5.05
C ILE A 24 -19.14 -18.65 5.41
N GLN A 25 -18.23 -18.81 4.45
CA GLN A 25 -16.93 -18.21 4.55
C GLN A 25 -17.18 -16.71 4.62
N GLU A 26 -17.02 -16.14 5.81
CA GLU A 26 -17.06 -14.70 5.97
C GLU A 26 -16.11 -14.09 4.95
N GLU A 27 -16.58 -13.06 4.26
CA GLU A 27 -15.74 -12.39 3.30
C GLU A 27 -14.50 -11.83 4.01
N PRO A 28 -13.31 -11.94 3.41
CA PRO A 28 -12.09 -11.41 4.01
C PRO A 28 -12.22 -9.90 4.29
N GLU A 29 -11.64 -9.48 5.42
CA GLU A 29 -11.52 -8.08 5.82
C GLU A 29 -10.05 -7.73 6.04
N THR A 30 -9.68 -6.47 5.79
CA THR A 30 -8.29 -6.00 5.97
C THR A 30 -7.97 -5.67 7.44
N GLY A 31 -8.99 -5.31 8.23
CA GLY A 31 -8.87 -4.84 9.61
C GLY A 31 -8.27 -3.42 9.75
N VAL A 32 -8.05 -2.72 8.63
CA VAL A 32 -7.39 -1.39 8.62
C VAL A 32 -8.32 -0.32 9.19
N LEU A 33 -9.59 -0.26 8.75
CA LEU A 33 -10.55 0.72 9.29
C LEU A 33 -10.83 0.51 10.77
N GLU A 34 -11.02 -0.74 11.20
CA GLU A 34 -11.21 -1.04 12.63
C GLU A 34 -10.00 -0.59 13.47
N SER A 35 -8.78 -0.82 12.95
CA SER A 35 -7.54 -0.38 13.59
C SER A 35 -7.44 1.14 13.62
N ALA A 36 -7.81 1.82 12.52
CA ALA A 36 -7.77 3.26 12.42
C ALA A 36 -8.78 3.93 13.38
N GLU A 37 -10.04 3.47 13.38
CA GLU A 37 -11.08 3.93 14.29
C GLU A 37 -10.66 3.73 15.74
N TYR A 38 -10.10 2.57 16.08
CA TYR A 38 -9.64 2.28 17.44
C TYR A 38 -8.58 3.27 17.94
N VAL A 39 -7.55 3.51 17.11
CA VAL A 39 -6.47 4.44 17.46
C VAL A 39 -7.01 5.86 17.54
N TYR A 40 -7.90 6.25 16.63
CA TYR A 40 -8.50 7.58 16.61
C TYR A 40 -9.41 7.84 17.81
N ASP A 41 -10.25 6.89 18.21
CA ASP A 41 -11.11 7.04 19.40
C ASP A 41 -10.29 7.15 20.69
N SER A 42 -9.07 6.62 20.67
CA SER A 42 -8.11 6.69 21.78
C SER A 42 -7.10 7.84 21.62
N CYS A 43 -7.16 8.62 20.54
CA CYS A 43 -6.15 9.61 20.22
C CYS A 43 -6.30 10.88 21.07
N ILE A 44 -5.17 11.46 21.44
CA ILE A 44 -5.11 12.72 22.20
C ILE A 44 -4.22 13.77 21.54
N ASP A 45 -3.33 13.34 20.63
CA ASP A 45 -2.32 14.17 20.02
C ASP A 45 -2.66 14.61 18.60
N VAL A 46 -3.70 14.03 17.99
CA VAL A 46 -4.13 14.36 16.63
C VAL A 46 -5.64 14.57 16.64
N ALA A 47 -6.13 15.52 15.84
CA ALA A 47 -7.55 15.77 15.68
C ALA A 47 -7.89 16.06 14.23
N VAL A 48 -9.06 15.58 13.79
CA VAL A 48 -9.61 15.84 12.46
C VAL A 48 -10.68 16.91 12.57
N ASP A 49 -10.63 17.92 11.70
CA ASP A 49 -11.70 18.91 11.59
C ASP A 49 -12.65 18.53 10.46
N MET A 50 -13.80 17.98 10.83
CA MET A 50 -14.83 17.52 9.88
C MET A 50 -15.30 18.58 8.89
N ARG A 51 -15.28 19.87 9.27
CA ARG A 51 -15.70 20.95 8.36
C ARG A 51 -14.61 21.23 7.34
N ALA A 52 -13.35 21.24 7.76
CA ALA A 52 -12.22 21.42 6.87
C ALA A 52 -12.02 20.20 5.97
N SER A 53 -12.18 18.98 6.49
CA SER A 53 -12.23 17.73 5.70
C SER A 53 -13.26 17.81 4.57
N LYS A 54 -14.50 18.23 4.88
CA LYS A 54 -15.54 18.39 3.85
C LYS A 54 -15.14 19.38 2.76
N LYS A 55 -14.55 20.52 3.14
CA LYS A 55 -14.05 21.52 2.17
C LYS A 55 -12.88 20.99 1.35
N ALA A 56 -12.01 20.19 1.97
CA ALA A 56 -10.89 19.54 1.29
C ALA A 56 -11.41 18.56 0.25
N ALA A 57 -12.37 17.71 0.61
CA ALA A 57 -13.03 16.78 -0.29
C ALA A 57 -13.73 17.50 -1.47
N GLU A 58 -14.47 18.58 -1.21
CA GLU A 58 -15.10 19.41 -2.25
C GLU A 58 -14.06 19.96 -3.24
N SER A 59 -12.96 20.54 -2.72
CA SER A 59 -11.87 21.09 -3.55
C SER A 59 -11.16 20.01 -4.38
N ILE A 60 -10.87 18.85 -3.79
CA ILE A 60 -10.25 17.72 -4.49
C ILE A 60 -11.18 17.19 -5.59
N TYR A 61 -12.47 17.02 -5.28
CA TYR A 61 -13.46 16.57 -6.24
C TYR A 61 -13.58 17.53 -7.43
N GLU A 62 -13.67 18.83 -7.19
CA GLU A 62 -13.68 19.84 -8.25
C GLU A 62 -12.44 19.75 -9.15
N GLN A 63 -11.26 19.58 -8.57
CA GLN A 63 -10.02 19.41 -9.33
C GLN A 63 -9.99 18.11 -10.14
N MET A 64 -10.49 17.01 -9.58
CA MET A 64 -10.59 15.73 -10.30
C MET A 64 -11.50 15.85 -11.52
N GLN A 65 -12.65 16.53 -11.39
CA GLN A 65 -13.55 16.79 -12.50
C GLN A 65 -12.90 17.68 -13.58
N GLN A 66 -12.22 18.75 -13.17
CA GLN A 66 -11.51 19.64 -14.11
C GLN A 66 -10.40 18.93 -14.88
N LYS A 67 -9.70 17.98 -14.24
CA LYS A 67 -8.61 17.21 -14.85
C LYS A 67 -9.08 15.92 -15.52
N SER A 68 -10.39 15.61 -15.49
CA SER A 68 -10.94 14.34 -15.98
C SER A 68 -10.22 13.11 -15.41
N TYR A 69 -9.87 13.16 -14.12
CA TYR A 69 -9.10 12.10 -13.46
C TYR A 69 -9.93 10.82 -13.36
N SER A 70 -9.32 9.68 -13.73
CA SER A 70 -9.96 8.36 -13.64
C SER A 70 -8.92 7.27 -13.36
N THR A 71 -9.36 6.03 -13.16
CA THR A 71 -8.47 4.87 -13.05
C THR A 71 -7.54 4.72 -14.26
N ALA A 72 -8.01 5.10 -15.45
CA ALA A 72 -7.21 5.08 -16.67
C ALA A 72 -5.99 6.02 -16.60
N THR A 73 -6.00 7.04 -15.73
CA THR A 73 -4.89 7.96 -15.55
C THR A 73 -3.61 7.27 -15.06
N TRP A 74 -3.72 6.13 -14.34
CA TRP A 74 -2.55 5.31 -14.01
C TRP A 74 -1.83 4.85 -15.29
N SER A 75 -2.58 4.30 -16.24
CA SER A 75 -2.03 3.80 -17.52
C SER A 75 -1.61 4.92 -18.47
N GLU A 76 -1.91 6.19 -18.20
CA GLU A 76 -1.51 7.32 -19.05
C GLU A 76 -0.05 7.74 -18.81
N HIS A 77 0.50 7.55 -17.60
CA HIS A 77 1.83 8.06 -17.25
C HIS A 77 2.95 7.44 -18.10
N GLU A 78 3.90 8.24 -18.60
CA GLU A 78 4.90 7.80 -19.59
C GLU A 78 5.87 6.71 -19.10
N LEU A 79 6.04 6.60 -17.78
CA LEU A 79 6.90 5.60 -17.15
C LEU A 79 6.17 4.31 -16.76
N HIS A 80 4.84 4.28 -16.81
CA HIS A 80 4.11 3.05 -16.50
C HIS A 80 4.06 2.11 -17.72
N PRO A 81 4.21 0.79 -17.52
CA PRO A 81 4.06 -0.19 -18.59
C PRO A 81 2.70 -0.06 -19.28
N LYS A 82 2.70 -0.25 -20.60
CA LYS A 82 1.48 -0.19 -21.43
C LYS A 82 0.94 -1.57 -21.78
N ALA A 83 1.77 -2.59 -21.63
CA ALA A 83 1.32 -3.97 -21.73
C ALA A 83 0.32 -4.27 -20.60
N LYS A 84 -0.50 -5.30 -20.80
CA LYS A 84 -1.46 -5.78 -19.80
C LYS A 84 -1.27 -7.28 -19.62
N ASP A 85 -0.03 -7.67 -19.33
CA ASP A 85 0.42 -9.03 -19.16
C ASP A 85 1.17 -9.21 -17.83
N GLU A 86 1.69 -10.41 -17.60
CA GLU A 86 2.42 -10.76 -16.38
C GLU A 86 3.69 -9.90 -16.17
N THR A 87 4.30 -9.37 -17.24
CA THR A 87 5.45 -8.46 -17.08
C THR A 87 5.05 -7.15 -16.42
N THR A 88 3.82 -6.70 -16.67
CA THR A 88 3.24 -5.50 -16.04
C THR A 88 2.88 -5.78 -14.58
N VAL A 89 2.38 -6.98 -14.27
CA VAL A 89 2.16 -7.44 -12.89
C VAL A 89 3.46 -7.42 -12.10
N ASN A 90 4.53 -8.00 -12.64
CA ASN A 90 5.85 -8.04 -12.01
C ASN A 90 6.42 -6.63 -11.80
N PHE A 91 6.22 -5.72 -12.76
CA PHE A 91 6.62 -4.32 -12.61
C PHE A 91 5.88 -3.63 -11.46
N ILE A 92 4.55 -3.75 -11.39
CA ILE A 92 3.72 -3.17 -10.32
C ILE A 92 4.16 -3.73 -8.96
N PHE A 93 4.32 -5.05 -8.86
CA PHE A 93 4.77 -5.69 -7.62
C PHE A 93 6.13 -5.15 -7.16
N THR A 94 7.11 -5.05 -8.06
CA THR A 94 8.45 -4.52 -7.74
C THR A 94 8.38 -3.06 -7.30
N MET A 95 7.60 -2.26 -8.04
CA MET A 95 7.41 -0.84 -7.75
C MET A 95 6.83 -0.63 -6.36
N ASP A 96 5.75 -1.35 -6.02
CA ASP A 96 5.08 -1.21 -4.72
C ASP A 96 5.83 -1.85 -3.57
N LEU A 97 6.55 -2.94 -3.83
CA LEU A 97 7.52 -3.51 -2.89
C LEU A 97 8.57 -2.46 -2.49
N LEU A 98 9.03 -1.64 -3.42
CA LEU A 98 10.06 -0.62 -3.19
C LEU A 98 9.47 0.79 -2.95
N ASN A 99 8.15 0.94 -2.82
CA ASN A 99 7.49 2.24 -2.67
C ASN A 99 7.52 2.78 -1.23
N PHE A 100 8.72 3.12 -0.74
CA PHE A 100 8.93 3.69 0.59
C PHE A 100 10.12 4.66 0.62
N SER A 101 10.09 5.62 1.54
CA SER A 101 11.16 6.58 1.83
C SER A 101 11.74 7.34 0.61
N PHE A 102 11.13 8.48 0.29
CA PHE A 102 11.66 9.46 -0.67
C PHE A 102 11.95 10.82 -0.01
N TRP A 103 12.09 10.81 1.32
CA TRP A 103 12.35 12.02 2.08
C TRP A 103 13.82 12.39 1.99
N SER A 104 14.10 13.69 1.89
CA SER A 104 15.44 14.25 1.95
C SER A 104 15.41 15.59 2.67
N GLU A 105 16.44 15.85 3.45
CA GLU A 105 16.65 17.16 4.08
C GLU A 105 17.32 18.17 3.14
N LEU A 106 17.81 17.72 1.99
CA LEU A 106 18.53 18.54 1.03
C LEU A 106 17.58 19.46 0.23
N PRO A 107 18.12 20.57 -0.32
CA PRO A 107 17.42 21.39 -1.31
C PRO A 107 16.95 20.57 -2.51
N ASP A 108 15.83 20.98 -3.13
CA ASP A 108 15.16 20.25 -4.21
C ASP A 108 16.09 19.84 -5.38
N ASP A 109 17.10 20.65 -5.69
CA ASP A 109 18.05 20.44 -6.79
C ASP A 109 19.20 19.50 -6.45
N GLU A 110 19.41 19.19 -5.16
CA GLU A 110 20.45 18.27 -4.67
C GLU A 110 19.88 16.87 -4.36
N ARG A 111 18.56 16.76 -4.20
CA ARG A 111 17.90 15.49 -3.84
C ARG A 111 18.13 14.37 -4.85
N PHE A 112 18.04 13.14 -4.35
CA PHE A 112 18.07 11.91 -5.13
C PHE A 112 17.17 12.05 -6.35
N ALA A 113 17.77 11.89 -7.53
CA ALA A 113 17.08 12.08 -8.80
C ALA A 113 17.63 11.13 -9.85
N ILE A 114 16.76 10.73 -10.77
CA ILE A 114 17.12 9.87 -11.89
C ILE A 114 16.96 10.65 -13.19
N GLU A 115 18.02 10.75 -13.97
CA GLU A 115 17.92 11.18 -15.35
C GLU A 115 17.59 9.98 -16.23
N TYR A 116 16.45 10.06 -16.94
CA TYR A 116 15.99 9.00 -17.82
C TYR A 116 15.10 9.59 -18.92
N ARG A 117 15.33 9.15 -20.17
CA ARG A 117 14.67 9.66 -21.39
C ARG A 117 14.74 11.19 -21.53
N GLY A 118 15.88 11.78 -21.17
CA GLY A 118 16.14 13.23 -21.27
C GLY A 118 15.35 14.09 -20.26
N LYS A 119 14.80 13.48 -19.21
CA LYS A 119 14.09 14.17 -18.12
C LYS A 119 14.70 13.78 -16.77
N ARG A 120 14.70 14.74 -15.84
CA ARG A 120 15.06 14.52 -14.44
C ARG A 120 13.80 14.15 -13.65
N TRP A 121 13.84 13.01 -12.98
CA TRP A 121 12.76 12.47 -12.16
C TRP A 121 13.11 12.52 -10.68
N THR A 122 12.16 12.89 -9.83
CA THR A 122 12.33 13.04 -8.37
C THR A 122 11.16 12.41 -7.61
N GLY A 123 11.34 12.18 -6.31
CA GLY A 123 10.33 11.57 -5.45
C GLY A 123 9.96 10.17 -5.93
N TYR A 124 8.68 9.82 -5.85
CA TYR A 124 8.18 8.53 -6.34
C TYR A 124 8.58 8.23 -7.81
N TRP A 125 8.57 9.25 -8.68
CA TRP A 125 8.88 9.04 -10.09
C TRP A 125 10.34 8.68 -10.36
N SER A 126 11.27 9.00 -9.46
CA SER A 126 12.66 8.57 -9.61
C SER A 126 12.80 7.05 -9.42
N LEU A 127 12.00 6.42 -8.55
CA LEU A 127 11.92 4.96 -8.44
C LEU A 127 11.43 4.33 -9.74
N VAL A 128 10.29 4.79 -10.26
CA VAL A 128 9.72 4.25 -11.50
C VAL A 128 10.68 4.42 -12.69
N ALA A 129 11.38 5.57 -12.76
CA ALA A 129 12.39 5.84 -13.77
C ALA A 129 13.61 4.90 -13.63
N ALA A 130 14.07 4.61 -12.41
CA ALA A 130 15.18 3.68 -12.17
C ALA A 130 14.82 2.26 -12.63
N LEU A 131 13.61 1.78 -12.32
CA LEU A 131 13.15 0.45 -12.73
C LEU A 131 13.07 0.34 -14.26
N GLN A 132 12.47 1.33 -14.92
CA GLN A 132 12.41 1.36 -16.39
C GLN A 132 13.80 1.43 -17.03
N ARG A 133 14.69 2.26 -16.49
CA ARG A 133 16.07 2.37 -16.96
C ARG A 133 16.82 1.05 -16.84
N ALA A 134 16.65 0.33 -15.73
CA ALA A 134 17.27 -0.98 -15.52
C ALA A 134 16.79 -2.02 -16.55
N ILE A 135 15.48 -2.05 -16.83
CA ILE A 135 14.90 -2.93 -17.86
C ILE A 135 15.48 -2.60 -19.25
N ASP A 136 15.54 -1.31 -19.62
CA ASP A 136 16.13 -0.86 -20.88
C ASP A 136 17.63 -1.19 -21.00
N GLU A 137 18.34 -1.26 -19.87
CA GLU A 137 19.75 -1.67 -19.76
C GLU A 137 19.93 -3.20 -19.75
N GLY A 138 18.84 -3.97 -19.79
CA GLY A 138 18.87 -5.44 -19.80
C GLY A 138 19.02 -6.07 -18.42
N ILE A 139 18.83 -5.30 -17.34
CA ILE A 139 18.79 -5.83 -15.97
C ILE A 139 17.33 -6.25 -15.66
N PRO A 140 17.08 -7.54 -15.37
CA PRO A 140 15.74 -8.05 -15.08
C PRO A 140 15.30 -7.70 -13.64
N ILE A 141 15.33 -6.41 -13.28
CA ILE A 141 15.07 -5.93 -11.92
C ILE A 141 13.65 -6.25 -11.42
N THR A 142 12.73 -6.57 -12.31
CA THR A 142 11.35 -6.95 -11.96
C THR A 142 11.12 -8.46 -11.93
N ASP A 143 12.16 -9.27 -12.12
CA ASP A 143 12.06 -10.73 -12.19
C ASP A 143 12.36 -11.39 -10.82
N PRO A 144 11.42 -12.16 -10.24
CA PRO A 144 11.67 -12.93 -9.02
C PRO A 144 12.88 -13.86 -9.08
N PHE A 145 13.23 -14.42 -10.26
CA PHE A 145 14.43 -15.24 -10.42
C PHE A 145 15.71 -14.43 -10.18
N TYR A 146 15.75 -13.20 -10.68
CA TYR A 146 16.86 -12.28 -10.44
C TYR A 146 16.98 -11.93 -8.95
N TRP A 147 15.86 -11.66 -8.28
CA TRP A 147 15.86 -11.34 -6.84
C TRP A 147 16.31 -12.48 -5.94
N LYS A 148 16.37 -13.72 -6.41
CA LYS A 148 16.92 -14.86 -5.64
C LYS A 148 18.39 -15.13 -5.97
N ASN A 149 18.88 -14.67 -7.10
CA ASN A 149 20.26 -14.87 -7.51
C ASN A 149 21.21 -13.97 -6.70
N GLU A 150 21.92 -14.55 -5.73
CA GLU A 150 22.88 -13.86 -4.85
C GLU A 150 24.10 -13.30 -5.59
N GLU A 151 24.41 -13.85 -6.77
CA GLU A 151 25.54 -13.41 -7.59
C GLU A 151 25.15 -12.24 -8.51
N GLU A 152 23.89 -12.16 -8.95
CA GLU A 152 23.43 -11.14 -9.90
C GLU A 152 22.73 -9.95 -9.24
N CYS A 153 21.88 -10.16 -8.23
CA CYS A 153 21.13 -9.11 -7.54
C CYS A 153 21.89 -8.60 -6.29
N THR A 154 23.13 -8.19 -6.46
CA THR A 154 23.98 -7.72 -5.35
C THR A 154 23.68 -6.26 -4.98
N LEU A 155 24.21 -5.81 -3.83
CA LEU A 155 24.18 -4.39 -3.45
C LEU A 155 24.81 -3.52 -4.55
N GLU A 156 25.92 -3.96 -5.15
CA GLU A 156 26.57 -3.27 -6.28
C GLU A 156 25.65 -3.14 -7.49
N SER A 157 24.93 -4.21 -7.85
CA SER A 157 23.97 -4.17 -8.96
C SER A 157 22.82 -3.20 -8.67
N LEU A 158 22.35 -3.14 -7.43
CA LEU A 158 21.30 -2.21 -7.00
C LEU A 158 21.80 -0.76 -6.95
N THR A 159 23.04 -0.53 -6.50
CA THR A 159 23.69 0.79 -6.60
C THR A 159 23.73 1.25 -8.06
N HIS A 160 24.03 0.36 -9.00
CA HIS A 160 23.98 0.68 -10.44
C HIS A 160 22.56 0.97 -10.92
N VAL A 161 21.57 0.15 -10.57
CA VAL A 161 20.15 0.37 -10.94
C VAL A 161 19.67 1.74 -10.44
N PHE A 162 19.90 2.04 -9.17
CA PHE A 162 19.45 3.24 -8.50
C PHE A 162 20.43 4.41 -8.55
N ARG A 163 21.49 4.35 -9.38
CA ARG A 163 22.48 5.43 -9.45
C ARG A 163 21.82 6.78 -9.77
N SER A 164 22.09 7.75 -8.90
CA SER A 164 21.54 9.10 -8.96
C SER A 164 22.24 9.95 -10.02
N CYS A 165 21.57 10.97 -10.53
CA CYS A 165 22.20 12.07 -11.25
C CYS A 165 22.62 13.23 -10.33
N THR A 166 22.46 13.07 -9.01
CA THR A 166 22.98 13.95 -7.96
C THR A 166 23.91 13.16 -7.02
N GLU A 167 24.49 13.84 -6.03
CA GLU A 167 25.33 13.21 -4.99
C GLU A 167 24.51 12.45 -3.94
N GLU A 168 23.22 12.74 -3.79
CA GLU A 168 22.36 11.99 -2.87
C GLU A 168 21.99 10.65 -3.49
N GLU A 169 22.30 9.56 -2.79
CA GLU A 169 21.91 8.20 -3.14
C GLU A 169 20.47 7.91 -2.76
N ILE A 170 19.89 6.83 -3.28
CA ILE A 170 18.54 6.43 -2.87
C ILE A 170 18.53 6.08 -1.37
N PRO A 171 17.61 6.61 -0.57
CA PRO A 171 17.49 6.20 0.82
C PRO A 171 17.17 4.71 0.95
N LEU A 172 17.75 4.09 1.99
CA LEU A 172 17.46 2.72 2.42
C LEU A 172 17.75 1.66 1.34
N LEU A 173 18.90 1.77 0.66
CA LEU A 173 19.26 0.85 -0.43
C LEU A 173 19.43 -0.61 0.03
N GLU A 174 19.97 -0.83 1.24
CA GLU A 174 20.13 -2.16 1.81
C GLU A 174 18.77 -2.79 2.13
N GLU A 175 17.86 -2.03 2.73
CA GLU A 175 16.50 -2.51 3.05
C GLU A 175 15.69 -2.80 1.78
N ARG A 176 15.98 -2.11 0.67
CA ARG A 176 15.39 -2.43 -0.64
C ARG A 176 15.89 -3.76 -1.17
N LEU A 177 17.17 -4.05 -1.01
CA LEU A 177 17.74 -5.35 -1.37
C LEU A 177 17.09 -6.45 -0.53
N ASP A 178 16.95 -6.24 0.78
CA ASP A 178 16.32 -7.19 1.70
C ASP A 178 14.87 -7.47 1.30
N CYS A 179 14.10 -6.43 0.95
CA CYS A 179 12.73 -6.60 0.45
C CYS A 179 12.67 -7.47 -0.82
N LEU A 180 13.56 -7.25 -1.80
CA LEU A 180 13.61 -8.07 -3.01
C LEU A 180 13.97 -9.53 -2.70
N ARG A 181 14.97 -9.73 -1.83
CA ARG A 181 15.42 -11.07 -1.42
C ARG A 181 14.31 -11.84 -0.71
N GLU A 182 13.66 -11.21 0.26
CA GLU A 182 12.52 -11.76 0.97
C GLU A 182 11.39 -12.12 0.00
N ALA A 183 10.98 -11.18 -0.85
CA ALA A 183 9.90 -11.39 -1.80
C ALA A 183 10.20 -12.55 -2.77
N GLY A 184 11.43 -12.62 -3.29
CA GLY A 184 11.88 -13.74 -4.11
C GLY A 184 11.76 -15.07 -3.35
N GLN A 185 12.26 -15.16 -2.12
CA GLN A 185 12.17 -16.38 -1.31
C GLN A 185 10.72 -16.82 -1.07
N VAL A 186 9.84 -15.88 -0.70
CA VAL A 186 8.42 -16.14 -0.44
C VAL A 186 7.71 -16.64 -1.71
N LEU A 187 7.90 -15.96 -2.84
CA LEU A 187 7.30 -16.34 -4.12
C LEU A 187 7.70 -17.76 -4.53
N PHE A 188 8.98 -18.14 -4.43
CA PHE A 188 9.41 -19.49 -4.76
C PHE A 188 8.94 -20.56 -3.77
N LYS A 189 8.66 -20.19 -2.53
CA LYS A 189 8.23 -21.11 -1.48
C LYS A 189 6.72 -21.37 -1.52
N HIS A 190 5.93 -20.35 -1.86
CA HIS A 190 4.48 -20.37 -1.70
C HIS A 190 3.69 -20.19 -3.01
N TYR A 191 4.31 -19.65 -4.06
CA TYR A 191 3.63 -19.17 -5.27
C TYR A 191 4.37 -19.55 -6.56
N ASP A 192 5.08 -20.69 -6.56
CA ASP A 192 5.82 -21.21 -7.72
C ASP A 192 6.76 -20.20 -8.43
N GLY A 193 7.22 -19.19 -7.69
CA GLY A 193 8.08 -18.12 -8.22
C GLY A 193 7.35 -17.06 -9.05
N SER A 194 6.01 -17.03 -9.07
CA SER A 194 5.21 -16.10 -9.85
C SER A 194 4.33 -15.19 -8.98
N VAL A 195 4.33 -13.89 -9.30
CA VAL A 195 3.40 -12.92 -8.71
C VAL A 195 1.97 -13.19 -9.18
N ALA A 196 1.78 -13.70 -10.39
CA ALA A 196 0.45 -14.05 -10.89
C ALA A 196 -0.20 -15.14 -10.02
N GLU A 197 0.56 -16.16 -9.60
CA GLU A 197 0.06 -17.20 -8.70
C GLU A 197 -0.32 -16.67 -7.32
N LEU A 198 0.40 -15.66 -6.79
CA LEU A 198 -0.01 -14.93 -5.59
C LEU A 198 -1.36 -14.22 -5.78
N ILE A 199 -1.57 -13.57 -6.92
CA ILE A 199 -2.84 -12.91 -7.24
C ILE A 199 -3.97 -13.95 -7.38
N TYR A 200 -3.71 -15.08 -8.04
CA TYR A 200 -4.68 -16.16 -8.17
C TYR A 200 -5.02 -16.81 -6.82
N ALA A 201 -4.06 -16.92 -5.90
CA ALA A 201 -4.30 -17.40 -4.53
C ALA A 201 -5.24 -16.48 -3.73
N ALA A 202 -5.36 -15.20 -4.11
CA ALA A 202 -6.33 -14.28 -3.54
C ALA A 202 -7.76 -14.53 -4.04
N ASP A 203 -7.95 -15.44 -5.01
CA ASP A 203 -9.25 -15.87 -5.51
C ASP A 203 -10.15 -14.69 -5.90
N GLY A 204 -9.59 -13.63 -6.49
CA GLY A 204 -10.34 -12.42 -6.88
C GLY A 204 -10.87 -11.57 -5.71
N SER A 205 -10.30 -11.68 -4.51
CA SER A 205 -10.59 -10.80 -3.36
C SER A 205 -9.41 -9.88 -3.06
N ALA A 206 -9.67 -8.57 -3.08
CA ALA A 206 -8.75 -7.51 -2.70
C ALA A 206 -8.31 -7.64 -1.24
N ALA A 207 -9.26 -7.82 -0.32
CA ALA A 207 -8.95 -7.99 1.09
C ALA A 207 -8.14 -9.27 1.36
N ARG A 208 -8.42 -10.36 0.63
CA ARG A 208 -7.60 -11.58 0.71
C ARG A 208 -6.17 -11.33 0.23
N LEU A 209 -5.98 -10.62 -0.87
CA LEU A 209 -4.64 -10.32 -1.39
C LEU A 209 -3.83 -9.48 -0.38
N VAL A 210 -4.45 -8.45 0.22
CA VAL A 210 -3.81 -7.67 1.31
C VAL A 210 -3.39 -8.58 2.47
N ASN A 211 -4.27 -9.49 2.88
CA ASN A 211 -3.98 -10.40 3.99
C ASN A 211 -2.87 -11.41 3.65
N LEU A 212 -2.84 -11.96 2.44
CA LEU A 212 -1.76 -12.84 1.98
C LEU A 212 -0.42 -12.11 1.94
N LEU A 213 -0.39 -10.88 1.42
CA LEU A 213 0.80 -10.03 1.42
C LEU A 213 1.31 -9.81 2.85
N ALA A 214 0.46 -9.36 3.77
CA ALA A 214 0.85 -9.10 5.16
C ALA A 214 1.22 -10.38 5.94
N GLN A 215 0.62 -11.51 5.58
CA GLN A 215 0.88 -12.79 6.24
C GLN A 215 2.23 -13.37 5.81
N ASP A 216 2.49 -13.43 4.50
CA ASP A 216 3.61 -14.20 3.97
C ASP A 216 4.86 -13.36 3.71
N PHE A 217 4.71 -12.04 3.54
CA PHE A 217 5.80 -11.10 3.30
C PHE A 217 5.90 -10.14 4.51
N ASP A 218 6.95 -10.32 5.31
CA ASP A 218 7.27 -9.46 6.44
C ASP A 218 7.43 -8.00 6.00
N CYS A 219 8.00 -7.73 4.82
CA CYS A 219 8.10 -6.37 4.29
C CYS A 219 6.72 -5.71 4.04
N PHE A 220 5.66 -6.46 3.76
CA PHE A 220 4.31 -5.92 3.62
C PHE A 220 3.54 -5.86 4.95
N ARG A 221 4.04 -6.49 6.02
CA ARG A 221 3.39 -6.56 7.33
C ARG A 221 3.55 -5.25 8.12
N ASP A 222 2.71 -4.27 7.78
CA ASP A 222 2.61 -2.97 8.44
C ASP A 222 1.65 -3.07 9.64
N GLU A 223 2.15 -3.72 10.71
CA GLU A 223 1.46 -3.95 11.98
C GLU A 223 2.27 -3.42 13.17
N HIS A 224 1.58 -2.78 14.11
CA HIS A 224 2.20 -2.22 15.31
C HIS A 224 1.34 -2.43 16.55
N ARG A 225 1.98 -2.60 17.70
CA ARG A 225 1.28 -2.66 19.00
C ARG A 225 1.00 -1.24 19.49
N PHE A 226 -0.26 -0.95 19.81
CA PHE A 226 -0.66 0.29 20.46
C PHE A 226 -0.33 0.28 21.96
N GLU A 227 -0.60 1.40 22.65
CA GLU A 227 -0.21 1.62 24.06
C GLU A 227 -0.76 0.56 25.03
N ASP A 228 -1.94 0.02 24.74
CA ASP A 228 -2.62 -1.04 25.51
C ASP A 228 -2.28 -2.46 25.05
N GLY A 229 -1.43 -2.59 24.02
CA GLY A 229 -1.01 -3.85 23.43
C GLY A 229 -1.89 -4.37 22.29
N LYS A 230 -2.99 -3.69 21.92
CA LYS A 230 -3.81 -4.05 20.75
C LYS A 230 -2.95 -3.96 19.48
N MET A 231 -3.09 -4.95 18.59
CA MET A 231 -2.42 -4.91 17.30
C MET A 231 -3.18 -4.00 16.33
N ILE A 232 -2.48 -3.06 15.71
CA ILE A 232 -3.00 -2.08 14.76
C ILE A 232 -2.46 -2.43 13.39
N ARG A 233 -3.35 -2.58 12.40
CA ARG A 233 -3.02 -2.88 11.01
C ARG A 233 -3.15 -1.61 10.16
N LEU A 234 -2.10 -1.23 9.45
CA LEU A 234 -2.11 -0.10 8.51
C LEU A 234 -2.05 -0.55 7.05
N MET A 235 -1.28 -1.62 6.79
CA MET A 235 -1.21 -2.33 5.51
C MET A 235 -0.97 -1.42 4.29
N LYS A 236 -0.21 -0.33 4.45
CA LYS A 236 -0.12 0.73 3.45
C LYS A 236 0.33 0.19 2.08
N ARG A 237 1.51 -0.44 2.01
CA ARG A 237 2.07 -0.92 0.73
C ARG A 237 1.25 -2.06 0.13
N ALA A 238 0.69 -2.95 0.96
CA ALA A 238 -0.17 -4.03 0.49
C ALA A 238 -1.45 -3.49 -0.16
N GLN A 239 -2.07 -2.47 0.43
CA GLN A 239 -3.24 -1.80 -0.14
C GLN A 239 -2.91 -1.06 -1.45
N ILE A 240 -1.76 -0.38 -1.52
CA ILE A 240 -1.31 0.30 -2.75
C ILE A 240 -1.15 -0.70 -3.89
N LEU A 241 -0.51 -1.85 -3.64
CA LEU A 241 -0.32 -2.90 -4.65
C LEU A 241 -1.65 -3.37 -5.24
N VAL A 242 -2.65 -3.64 -4.41
CA VAL A 242 -3.99 -4.04 -4.87
C VAL A 242 -4.66 -2.91 -5.68
N ALA A 243 -4.55 -1.67 -5.22
CA ALA A 243 -5.11 -0.52 -5.92
C ALA A 243 -4.45 -0.28 -7.30
N ASP A 244 -3.13 -0.44 -7.39
CA ASP A 244 -2.38 -0.26 -8.63
C ASP A 244 -2.64 -1.37 -9.65
N LEU A 245 -2.79 -2.63 -9.20
CA LEU A 245 -3.29 -3.72 -10.06
C LEU A 245 -4.70 -3.40 -10.59
N TRP A 246 -5.62 -3.02 -9.70
CA TRP A 246 -6.99 -2.69 -10.10
C TRP A 246 -7.03 -1.53 -11.11
N ALA A 247 -6.28 -0.45 -10.85
CA ALA A 247 -6.23 0.73 -11.70
C ALA A 247 -5.58 0.42 -13.07
N CYS A 248 -4.43 -0.28 -13.08
CA CYS A 248 -3.71 -0.62 -14.31
C CYS A 248 -4.56 -1.51 -15.24
N PHE A 249 -5.18 -2.53 -14.68
CA PHE A 249 -5.99 -3.46 -15.46
C PHE A 249 -7.43 -3.01 -15.66
N ASN A 250 -7.84 -1.91 -15.00
CA ASN A 250 -9.18 -1.32 -15.05
C ASN A 250 -10.27 -2.32 -14.63
N GLY A 251 -10.04 -3.01 -13.51
CA GLY A 251 -11.00 -3.96 -12.93
C GLY A 251 -11.18 -5.28 -13.69
N ALA A 252 -10.23 -5.67 -14.55
CA ALA A 252 -10.29 -6.89 -15.35
C ALA A 252 -9.00 -7.73 -15.20
N SER A 253 -9.02 -9.01 -15.59
CA SER A 253 -7.82 -9.87 -15.58
C SER A 253 -7.15 -9.87 -14.18
N TYR A 254 -5.85 -9.58 -14.08
CA TYR A 254 -5.10 -9.50 -12.82
C TYR A 254 -5.58 -8.39 -11.85
N GLY A 255 -6.42 -7.46 -12.31
CA GLY A 255 -7.02 -6.42 -11.47
C GLY A 255 -8.50 -6.65 -11.17
N GLU A 256 -9.05 -7.83 -11.46
CA GLU A 256 -10.45 -8.16 -11.17
C GLU A 256 -10.62 -8.56 -9.70
N PHE A 257 -11.17 -7.64 -8.90
CA PHE A 257 -11.46 -7.86 -7.48
C PHE A 257 -12.93 -7.59 -7.19
N ARG A 258 -13.62 -8.55 -6.54
CA ARG A 258 -15.06 -8.43 -6.24
C ARG A 258 -15.40 -7.46 -5.11
N ASP A 259 -14.41 -7.17 -4.26
CA ASP A 259 -14.50 -6.43 -3.00
C ASP A 259 -13.44 -5.30 -2.95
N ILE A 260 -13.15 -4.69 -4.11
CA ILE A 260 -12.16 -3.59 -4.21
C ILE A 260 -12.49 -2.40 -3.30
N ASP A 261 -13.76 -2.20 -2.98
CA ASP A 261 -14.26 -1.19 -2.06
C ASP A 261 -13.82 -1.39 -0.60
N LYS A 262 -13.26 -2.56 -0.25
CA LYS A 262 -12.62 -2.81 1.05
C LYS A 262 -11.22 -2.21 1.18
N ILE A 263 -10.60 -1.78 0.07
CA ILE A 263 -9.34 -1.05 0.09
C ILE A 263 -9.63 0.41 0.45
N THR A 264 -8.87 0.94 1.40
CA THR A 264 -9.11 2.29 1.93
C THR A 264 -8.11 3.29 1.37
N MET A 265 -8.30 4.57 1.73
CA MET A 265 -7.18 5.52 1.72
C MET A 265 -6.03 4.90 2.53
N PHE A 266 -4.81 4.95 1.99
CA PHE A 266 -3.66 4.33 2.64
C PHE A 266 -3.03 5.28 3.68
N ALA A 267 -2.60 4.70 4.80
CA ALA A 267 -2.02 5.43 5.93
C ALA A 267 -0.56 5.83 5.64
N ASP A 268 -0.32 6.77 4.73
CA ASP A 268 1.01 7.28 4.38
C ASP A 268 1.44 8.50 5.22
N TYR A 269 2.72 8.86 5.20
CA TYR A 269 3.22 10.08 5.84
C TYR A 269 2.91 11.36 5.05
N ARG A 270 2.69 11.27 3.73
CA ARG A 270 2.41 12.45 2.89
C ARG A 270 0.98 12.95 3.00
N ILE A 271 0.03 12.03 3.23
CA ILE A 271 -1.41 12.38 3.35
C ILE A 271 -1.67 13.29 4.56
N PRO A 272 -1.20 12.97 5.79
CA PRO A 272 -1.31 13.87 6.93
C PRO A 272 -0.68 15.24 6.68
N GLN A 273 0.44 15.31 5.96
CA GLN A 273 1.08 16.60 5.62
C GLN A 273 0.19 17.48 4.72
N ILE A 274 -0.46 16.89 3.72
CA ILE A 274 -1.42 17.60 2.85
C ILE A 274 -2.62 18.05 3.68
N LEU A 275 -3.20 17.17 4.49
CA LEU A 275 -4.36 17.46 5.32
C LEU A 275 -4.08 18.56 6.35
N MET A 276 -2.91 18.55 6.99
CA MET A 276 -2.47 19.64 7.88
C MET A 276 -2.38 20.98 7.12
N THR A 277 -1.85 20.96 5.90
CA THR A 277 -1.75 22.17 5.05
C THR A 277 -3.14 22.70 4.67
N MET A 278 -4.11 21.80 4.49
CA MET A 278 -5.51 22.14 4.20
C MET A 278 -6.32 22.50 5.47
N GLY A 279 -5.72 22.37 6.66
CA GLY A 279 -6.39 22.58 7.94
C GLY A 279 -7.41 21.50 8.31
N ALA A 280 -7.37 20.34 7.64
CA ALA A 280 -8.25 19.20 7.94
C ALA A 280 -7.73 18.34 9.11
N LEU A 281 -6.44 18.43 9.41
CA LEU A 281 -5.79 17.64 10.45
C LEU A 281 -4.89 18.52 11.32
N TYR A 282 -4.97 18.34 12.64
CA TYR A 282 -4.24 19.13 13.63
C TYR A 282 -3.46 18.21 14.55
N CYS A 283 -2.23 18.60 14.87
CA CYS A 283 -1.43 17.94 15.90
C CYS A 283 -1.44 18.78 17.19
N SER A 284 -1.28 18.11 18.33
CA SER A 284 -1.05 18.76 19.62
C SER A 284 0.21 19.63 19.56
N PRO A 285 0.35 20.65 20.44
CA PRO A 285 1.52 21.50 20.45
C PRO A 285 2.85 20.74 20.55
N THR A 286 2.87 19.62 21.26
CA THR A 286 4.05 18.77 21.43
C THR A 286 4.44 18.08 20.12
N VAL A 287 3.48 17.43 19.46
CA VAL A 287 3.71 16.76 18.18
C VAL A 287 4.04 17.77 17.07
N ALA A 288 3.31 18.89 17.01
CA ALA A 288 3.58 19.95 16.06
C ALA A 288 4.99 20.55 16.23
N ALA A 289 5.45 20.74 17.48
CA ALA A 289 6.81 21.18 17.76
C ALA A 289 7.84 20.13 17.33
N ALA A 290 7.60 18.84 17.59
CA ALA A 290 8.50 17.77 17.17
C ALA A 290 8.65 17.72 15.63
N ILE A 291 7.55 17.81 14.88
CA ILE A 291 7.56 17.88 13.42
C ILE A 291 8.32 19.12 12.93
N LYS A 292 8.06 20.29 13.53
CA LYS A 292 8.73 21.55 13.17
C LYS A 292 10.24 21.48 13.43
N ASP A 293 10.64 20.86 14.53
CA ASP A 293 12.04 20.67 14.92
C ASP A 293 12.72 19.52 14.16
N LYS A 294 12.02 18.86 13.22
CA LYS A 294 12.49 17.67 12.48
C LYS A 294 12.97 16.55 13.40
N LYS A 295 12.33 16.38 14.56
CA LYS A 295 12.64 15.28 15.48
C LYS A 295 12.14 13.97 14.88
N MET A 296 12.96 12.93 14.99
CA MET A 296 12.55 11.59 14.58
C MET A 296 11.32 11.14 15.36
N ILE A 297 10.28 10.72 14.64
CA ILE A 297 9.10 10.05 15.19
C ILE A 297 9.27 8.57 14.84
N GLU A 298 9.55 7.75 15.84
CA GLU A 298 9.87 6.34 15.65
C GLU A 298 8.72 5.55 15.03
N SER A 299 9.08 4.58 14.18
CA SER A 299 8.09 3.68 13.59
C SER A 299 7.40 2.84 14.67
N GLY A 300 6.08 2.71 14.56
CA GLY A 300 5.17 2.06 15.50
C GLY A 300 4.88 2.86 16.77
N CYS A 301 5.43 4.06 16.95
CA CYS A 301 5.12 4.84 18.14
C CYS A 301 3.70 5.43 18.09
N SER A 302 3.15 5.76 19.27
CA SER A 302 1.79 6.32 19.40
C SER A 302 1.56 7.55 18.51
N TRP A 303 2.55 8.47 18.43
CA TRP A 303 2.43 9.65 17.56
C TRP A 303 2.38 9.29 16.07
N GLU A 304 3.23 8.37 15.61
CA GLU A 304 3.21 7.96 14.21
C GLU A 304 1.86 7.33 13.86
N LEU A 305 1.39 6.40 14.70
CA LEU A 305 0.12 5.72 14.48
C LEU A 305 -1.05 6.71 14.45
N GLN A 306 -1.16 7.61 15.45
CA GLN A 306 -2.20 8.63 15.49
C GLN A 306 -2.18 9.55 14.25
N ILE A 307 -1.00 9.96 13.79
CA ILE A 307 -0.86 10.80 12.59
C ILE A 307 -1.31 10.05 11.34
N ARG A 308 -0.84 8.81 11.15
CA ARG A 308 -1.11 8.00 9.95
C ARG A 308 -2.57 7.57 9.85
N VAL A 309 -3.18 7.07 10.93
CA VAL A 309 -4.60 6.64 10.92
C VAL A 309 -5.56 7.79 10.71
N SER A 310 -5.24 8.97 11.26
CA SER A 310 -6.09 10.16 11.10
C SER A 310 -6.16 10.61 9.64
N GLY A 311 -5.15 10.29 8.83
CA GLY A 311 -5.18 10.50 7.37
C GLY A 311 -6.11 9.54 6.61
N VAL A 312 -6.47 8.40 7.21
CA VAL A 312 -7.40 7.41 6.62
C VAL A 312 -8.86 7.77 6.91
N LEU A 313 -9.14 8.31 8.10
CA LEU A 313 -10.49 8.62 8.57
C LEU A 313 -11.00 10.02 8.20
N SER A 314 -10.15 10.87 7.61
CA SER A 314 -10.42 12.31 7.40
C SER A 314 -11.06 12.66 6.06
#